data_AF-A0A951ML26-F1
#
_entry.id   AF-A0A951ML26-F1
#
_cell.length_a   1.000
_cell.length_b   1.000
_cell.length_c   1.000
_cell.angle_alpha   90.00
_cell.angle_beta   90.00
_cell.angle_gamma   90.00
#
_symmetry.space_group_name_H-M   'P 1'
#
loop_
_entity.id
_entity.type
_entity.pdbx_description
1 polymer ?
#
loop_
_entity_poly.entity_id
_entity_poly.type
_entity_poly.pdbx_seq_one_letter_code
_entity_poly.pdbx_strand_id
1 'polypeptide(L)' 'MSDPRLEDHLVGVELQLTELVEERERARVQGRDDRAEELSTEIEVLQDDLAVTAERITDEQFDTPVIDDETAVVDDEAAS' A
#
# COMPACT_ATOMS: atom_id res chain seq x y z
N MET A 1 -13.97 0.57 2.00
CA MET A 1 -13.49 -0.81 1.76
C MET A 1 -12.48 -0.68 0.66
N SER A 2 -11.20 -0.94 0.95
CA SER A 2 -10.08 -0.75 0.01
C SER A 2 -10.30 -1.52 -1.28
N ASP A 3 -9.84 -1.01 -2.43
CA ASP A 3 -9.93 -1.73 -3.70
C ASP A 3 -9.18 -3.07 -3.62
N PRO A 4 -9.85 -4.24 -3.78
CA PRO A 4 -9.20 -5.55 -3.74
C PRO A 4 -8.07 -5.72 -4.76
N ARG A 5 -8.06 -4.91 -5.83
CA ARG A 5 -6.97 -4.90 -6.81
C ARG A 5 -5.70 -4.26 -6.27
N LEU A 6 -5.82 -3.25 -5.40
CA LEU A 6 -4.67 -2.62 -4.75
C LEU A 6 -4.07 -3.56 -3.70
N GLU A 7 -4.91 -4.30 -2.97
CA GLU A 7 -4.45 -5.32 -2.03
C GLU A 7 -3.72 -6.46 -2.75
N ASP A 8 -4.26 -6.98 -3.85
CA ASP A 8 -3.62 -8.02 -4.67
C ASP A 8 -2.29 -7.53 -5.28
N HIS A 9 -2.26 -6.29 -5.79
CA HIS A 9 -1.03 -5.66 -6.30
C HIS A 9 0.03 -5.55 -5.21
N LEU A 10 -0.34 -5.11 -4.00
CA LEU A 10 0.57 -4.96 -2.86
C LEU A 10 1.24 -6.30 -2.50
N VAL A 11 0.45 -7.37 -2.40
CA VAL A 11 0.97 -8.73 -2.16
C VAL A 11 1.90 -9.17 -3.29
N GLY A 12 1.55 -8.87 -4.55
CA GLY A 12 2.40 -9.17 -5.71
C GLY A 12 3.77 -8.49 -5.64
N VAL A 13 3.79 -7.20 -5.28
CA VAL A 13 5.03 -6.42 -5.12
C VAL A 13 5.89 -6.96 -3.97
N GLU A 14 5.29 -7.32 -2.83
CA GLU A 14 6.01 -7.89 -1.68
C GLU A 14 6.71 -9.22 -2.02
N LEU A 15 6.03 -10.09 -2.78
CA LEU A 15 6.60 -11.35 -3.25
C LEU A 15 7.78 -11.09 -4.21
N GLN A 16 7.61 -10.19 -5.18
CA GLN A 16 8.67 -9.85 -6.13
C GLN A 16 9.89 -9.22 -5.44
N LEU A 17 9.67 -8.34 -4.44
CA LEU A 17 10.75 -7.77 -3.63
C LEU A 17 11.57 -8.85 -2.91
N THR A 18 10.89 -9.86 -2.35
CA THR A 18 11.56 -10.97 -1.67
C THR A 18 12.48 -11.72 -2.63
N GLU A 19 11.99 -12.05 -3.83
CA GLU A 19 12.77 -12.76 -4.86
C GLU A 19 14.01 -11.97 -5.31
N LEU A 20 13.86 -10.67 -5.57
CA LEU A 20 14.96 -9.81 -6.01
C LEU A 20 16.01 -9.61 -4.93
N VAL A 21 15.61 -9.48 -3.66
CA VAL A 21 16.54 -9.39 -2.53
C VAL A 21 17.40 -10.65 -2.43
N GLU A 22 16.79 -11.83 -2.58
CA GLU A 22 17.53 -13.09 -2.60
C GLU A 22 18.46 -13.20 -3.81
N GLU A 23 18.01 -12.81 -5.00
CA GLU A 23 18.85 -12.80 -6.20
C GLU A 23 20.05 -11.87 -6.05
N ARG A 24 19.83 -10.67 -5.49
CA ARG A 24 20.91 -9.70 -5.24
C ARG A 24 21.94 -10.28 -4.30
N GLU A 25 21.51 -10.95 -3.24
CA GLU A 25 22.44 -11.58 -2.29
C GLU A 25 23.22 -12.72 -2.94
N ARG A 26 22.57 -13.55 -3.77
CA ARG A 26 23.26 -14.56 -4.59
C ARG A 26 24.27 -13.92 -5.54
N ALA A 27 23.95 -12.80 -6.19
CA ALA A 27 24.85 -12.08 -7.08
C ALA A 27 26.08 -11.56 -6.33
N ARG A 28 25.90 -10.97 -5.14
CA ARG A 28 26.99 -10.53 -4.25
C ARG A 28 27.90 -11.69 -3.85
N VAL A 29 27.33 -12.81 -3.41
CA VAL A 29 28.10 -14.01 -3.04
C VAL A 29 28.90 -14.56 -4.23
N GLN A 30 28.39 -14.40 -5.45
CA GLN A 30 29.07 -14.83 -6.68
C GLN A 30 30.05 -13.80 -7.26
N GLY A 31 30.22 -12.63 -6.61
CA GLY A 31 31.07 -11.54 -7.11
C GLY A 31 30.57 -10.91 -8.40
N ARG A 32 29.25 -10.94 -8.65
CA ARG A 32 28.61 -10.32 -9.81
C ARG A 32 28.07 -8.93 -9.42
N ASP A 33 28.99 -8.00 -9.16
CA ASP A 33 28.66 -6.70 -8.57
C ASP A 33 27.74 -5.86 -9.46
N ASP A 34 27.99 -5.84 -10.78
CA ASP A 34 27.13 -5.13 -11.75
C ASP A 34 25.67 -5.62 -11.65
N ARG A 35 25.47 -6.95 -11.56
CA ARG A 35 24.13 -7.53 -11.42
C ARG A 35 23.50 -7.20 -10.06
N ALA A 36 24.30 -7.15 -9.01
CA ALA A 36 23.81 -6.76 -7.69
C ALA A 36 23.37 -5.28 -7.65
N GLU A 37 24.03 -4.41 -8.41
CA GLU A 37 23.66 -3.00 -8.55
C GLU A 37 22.39 -2.80 -9.39
N GLU A 38 22.27 -3.52 -10.52
CA GLU A 38 21.01 -3.58 -11.29
C GLU A 38 19.83 -3.99 -10.41
N LEU A 39 19.98 -5.10 -9.68
CA LEU A 39 18.96 -5.61 -8.76
C LEU A 39 18.66 -4.62 -7.63
N SER A 40 19.65 -3.86 -7.15
CA SER A 40 19.40 -2.84 -6.12
C SER A 40 18.52 -1.72 -6.67
N THR A 41 18.75 -1.30 -7.91
CA THR A 41 17.91 -0.29 -8.58
C THR A 41 16.47 -0.80 -8.76
N GLU A 42 16.30 -2.05 -9.21
CA GLU A 42 14.96 -2.66 -9.35
C GLU A 42 14.22 -2.76 -8.00
N ILE A 43 14.93 -3.12 -6.92
CA ILE A 43 14.38 -3.17 -5.56
C ILE A 43 13.91 -1.78 -5.11
N GLU A 44 14.70 -0.73 -5.32
CA GLU A 44 14.34 0.65 -4.93
C GLU A 44 13.04 1.09 -5.63
N VAL A 45 12.93 0.83 -6.94
CA VAL A 45 11.72 1.16 -7.71
C VAL A 45 10.48 0.45 -7.15
N LEU A 46 10.59 -0.83 -6.80
CA LEU A 46 9.48 -1.58 -6.23
C LEU A 46 9.13 -1.16 -4.80
N GLN A 47 10.12 -0.73 -4.01
CA GLN A 47 9.87 -0.17 -2.68
C GLN A 47 9.11 1.15 -2.75
N ASP A 48 9.43 2.00 -3.73
CA ASP A 48 8.68 3.23 -3.99
C ASP A 48 7.23 2.93 -4.44
N ASP A 49 7.03 1.95 -5.33
CA ASP A 49 5.68 1.54 -5.76
C ASP A 49 4.85 0.96 -4.60
N LEU A 50 5.49 0.17 -3.72
CA LEU A 50 4.87 -0.36 -2.52
C LEU A 50 4.41 0.77 -1.58
N ALA A 51 5.26 1.78 -1.37
CA ALA A 51 4.95 2.93 -0.52
C ALA A 51 3.76 3.72 -1.08
N VAL A 52 3.76 4.02 -2.38
CA VAL A 52 2.67 4.73 -3.07
C VAL A 52 1.37 3.92 -3.00
N THR A 53 1.43 2.61 -3.21
CA THR A 53 0.23 1.75 -3.15
C THR A 53 -0.34 1.69 -1.74
N ALA A 54 0.52 1.55 -0.72
CA ALA A 54 0.08 1.54 0.68
C ALA A 54 -0.55 2.88 1.11
N GLU A 55 -0.01 4.01 0.65
CA GLU A 55 -0.60 5.34 0.88
C GLU A 55 -2.01 5.42 0.27
N ARG A 56 -2.17 4.98 -0.98
CA ARG A 56 -3.50 4.98 -1.65
C ARG A 56 -4.54 4.10 -0.95
N ILE A 57 -4.14 2.92 -0.48
CA ILE A 57 -5.03 2.04 0.30
C ILE A 57 -5.46 2.72 1.61
N THR A 58 -4.56 3.49 2.20
CA THR A 58 -4.83 4.25 3.43
C THR A 58 -5.82 5.38 3.14
N ASP A 59 -5.57 6.18 2.10
CA ASP A 59 -6.45 7.27 1.67
C ASP A 59 -7.87 6.76 1.34
N GLU A 60 -7.98 5.66 0.59
CA GLU A 60 -9.27 5.04 0.26
C GLU A 60 -10.06 4.54 1.49
N GLN A 61 -9.37 4.19 2.58
CA GLN A 61 -10.03 3.81 3.82
C GLN A 61 -10.61 5.02 4.56
N PHE A 62 -9.95 6.18 4.49
CA PHE A 62 -10.35 7.40 5.19
C PHE A 62 -11.30 8.31 4.39
N ASP A 63 -11.38 8.16 3.06
CA ASP A 63 -12.31 8.91 2.19
C ASP A 63 -13.75 8.34 2.18
N THR A 64 -14.02 7.33 3.02
CA THR A 64 -15.39 6.85 3.24
C THR A 64 -16.19 7.98 3.92
N PRO A 65 -17.28 8.51 3.32
CA PRO A 65 -18.02 9.61 3.93
C PRO A 65 -18.56 9.16 5.29
N VAL A 66 -18.04 9.79 6.34
CA VAL A 66 -18.70 9.79 7.65
C VAL A 66 -20.06 10.44 7.40
N ILE A 67 -21.13 9.66 7.43
CA ILE A 67 -22.46 10.25 7.58
C ILE A 67 -22.45 10.84 8.98
N ASP A 68 -22.18 12.14 9.08
CA ASP A 68 -22.52 12.93 10.24
C ASP A 68 -24.04 12.89 10.37
N ASP A 69 -24.54 11.87 11.07
CA ASP A 69 -25.93 11.76 11.53
C ASP A 69 -26.14 12.76 12.68
N GLU A 70 -25.93 14.06 12.40
CA GLU A 70 -26.01 15.14 13.37
C GLU A 70 -27.29 15.99 13.23
N THR A 71 -28.42 15.42 12.79
CA THR A 71 -29.70 16.14 12.88
C THR A 71 -30.91 15.23 13.05
N ALA A 72 -31.25 14.88 14.30
CA ALA A 72 -32.64 14.70 14.72
C ALA A 72 -32.77 14.70 16.26
N VAL A 73 -32.30 15.76 16.93
CA VAL A 73 -32.94 16.16 18.20
C VAL A 73 -34.23 16.86 17.79
N VAL A 74 -35.33 16.10 17.72
CA VAL A 74 -36.67 16.67 17.59
C VAL A 74 -37.04 17.20 18.96
N ASP A 75 -36.84 18.50 19.17
CA ASP A 75 -37.63 19.26 20.13
C ASP A 75 -39.09 19.25 19.64
N ASP A 76 -39.94 18.42 20.25
CA ASP A 76 -41.38 18.58 20.19
C ASP A 76 -41.88 19.01 21.57
N GLU A 77 -41.59 20.29 21.88
CA GLU A 77 -42.39 21.06 22.81
C GLU A 77 -43.62 21.58 22.07
N ALA A 78 -44.74 20.84 22.10
CA ALA A 78 -46.08 21.44 22.00
C ALA A 78 -47.21 20.44 22.35
N ALA A 79 -47.86 20.72 23.48
CA ALA A 79 -49.30 21.01 23.57
C ALA A 79 -50.09 20.19 24.62
N SER A 80 -50.29 20.89 25.74
CA SER A 80 -51.51 20.98 26.56
C SER A 80 -51.81 19.95 27.65
#